data_AF-A0A2V9CAG3-F1
#
_entry.id   AF-A0A2V9CAG3-F1
#
_cell.length_a   1.000
_cell.length_b   1.000
_cell.length_c   1.000
_cell.angle_alpha   90.00
_cell.angle_beta   90.00
_cell.angle_gamma   90.00
#
_symmetry.space_group_name_H-M   'P 1'
#
loop_
_entity.id
_entity.type
_entity.pdbx_description
1 polymer ?
#
loop_
_entity_poly.entity_id
_entity_poly.type
_entity_poly.pdbx_seq_one_letter_code
_entity_poly.pdbx_strand_id
1 'polypeptide(L)'
;MASNPCTPNVAPRRGEIWTAYLEPGAKQRHWVLIVSLDARNLSGHAFTVLAVPFASRIAEAPSTLVLPPGETGLPGVSCLRGHFIMTLPKSQLIERTPRSLSASRMREVSAAIRRSFDPEAP
;
A
#
# COMPACT_ATOMS: atom_id res chain seq x y z
N MET A 1 6.61 -32.42 -9.50
CA MET A 1 6.04 -31.35 -8.66
C MET A 1 7.13 -30.33 -8.43
N ALA A 2 7.14 -29.24 -9.19
CA ALA A 2 8.13 -28.18 -8.98
C ALA A 2 7.79 -27.46 -7.68
N SER A 3 8.71 -27.48 -6.73
CA SER A 3 8.67 -26.64 -5.53
C SER A 3 8.61 -25.18 -5.99
N ASN A 4 7.49 -24.52 -5.70
CA ASN A 4 7.42 -23.06 -5.83
C ASN A 4 8.55 -22.48 -4.97
N PRO A 5 9.45 -21.65 -5.52
CA PRO A 5 10.49 -21.02 -4.72
C PRO A 5 9.77 -20.22 -3.64
N CYS A 6 10.04 -20.62 -2.39
CA CYS A 6 9.46 -20.03 -1.20
C CYS A 6 9.64 -18.52 -1.30
N THR A 7 8.55 -17.80 -1.59
CA THR A 7 8.53 -16.35 -1.47
C THR A 7 9.07 -16.00 -0.09
N PRO A 8 9.96 -14.99 0.04
CA PRO A 8 10.36 -14.54 1.37
C PRO A 8 9.09 -14.35 2.18
N ASN A 9 9.02 -15.01 3.36
CA ASN A 9 7.84 -15.01 4.22
C ASN A 9 7.72 -13.62 4.87
N VAL A 10 7.46 -12.61 4.05
CA VAL A 10 7.20 -11.27 4.50
C VAL A 10 5.84 -11.28 5.17
N ALA A 11 5.79 -10.64 6.34
CA ALA A 11 4.61 -10.54 7.19
C ALA A 11 4.12 -9.08 7.21
N PRO A 12 3.73 -8.50 6.05
CA PRO A 12 3.36 -7.09 5.96
C PRO A 12 2.13 -6.80 6.80
N ARG A 13 2.13 -5.66 7.48
CA ARG A 13 1.01 -5.21 8.32
C ARG A 13 0.35 -3.98 7.74
N ARG A 14 -0.93 -3.85 8.06
CA ARG A 14 -1.75 -2.71 7.67
C ARG A 14 -1.12 -1.41 8.18
N GLY A 15 -0.96 -0.44 7.30
CA GLY A 15 -0.35 0.85 7.59
C GLY A 15 1.17 0.89 7.35
N GLU A 16 1.82 -0.26 7.12
CA GLU A 16 3.22 -0.27 6.72
C GLU A 16 3.39 0.23 5.29
N ILE A 17 4.50 0.92 5.06
CA ILE A 17 4.91 1.40 3.73
C ILE A 17 6.07 0.53 3.26
N TRP A 18 5.96 0.00 2.06
CA TRP A 18 6.91 -0.91 1.43
C TRP A 18 7.34 -0.36 0.08
N THR A 19 8.54 -0.72 -0.37
CA THR A 19 8.89 -0.67 -1.80
C THR A 19 8.44 -1.95 -2.47
N ALA A 20 7.98 -1.84 -3.71
CA ALA A 20 7.47 -2.97 -4.48
C ALA A 20 7.63 -2.78 -6.00
N TYR A 21 7.62 -3.89 -6.73
CA TYR A 21 7.32 -3.89 -8.17
C TYR A 21 5.82 -4.05 -8.38
N LEU A 22 5.18 -3.15 -9.11
CA LEU A 22 3.70 -3.19 -9.25
C LEU A 22 3.23 -4.29 -10.21
N GLU A 23 4.11 -4.78 -11.08
CA GLU A 23 3.84 -5.84 -12.04
C GLU A 23 5.02 -6.84 -12.06
N PRO A 24 4.77 -8.13 -12.33
CA PRO A 24 5.85 -9.10 -12.51
C PRO A 24 6.83 -8.68 -13.62
N GLY A 25 8.13 -8.68 -13.32
CA GLY A 25 9.17 -8.29 -14.29
C GLY A 25 9.32 -6.78 -14.49
N ALA A 26 8.58 -5.95 -13.74
CA ALA A 26 8.78 -4.51 -13.76
C ALA A 26 10.19 -4.14 -13.30
N LYS A 27 10.79 -3.13 -13.95
CA LYS A 27 12.11 -2.60 -13.59
C LYS A 27 12.03 -1.43 -12.60
N GLN A 28 10.86 -0.80 -12.51
CA GLN A 28 10.64 0.36 -11.67
C GLN A 28 10.04 -0.05 -10.31
N ARG A 29 10.64 0.46 -9.24
CA ARG A 29 10.13 0.31 -7.88
C ARG A 29 9.21 1.46 -7.52
N HIS A 30 8.20 1.15 -6.73
CA HIS A 30 7.23 2.10 -6.22
C HIS A 30 7.10 1.93 -4.71
N TRP A 31 6.86 3.04 -3.99
CA TRP A 31 6.38 2.93 -2.61
C TRP A 31 4.89 2.61 -2.62
N VAL A 32 4.47 1.69 -1.76
CA VAL A 32 3.10 1.24 -1.60
C VAL A 32 2.73 1.21 -0.11
N LEU A 33 1.51 1.60 0.21
CA LEU A 33 0.92 1.45 1.54
C LEU A 33 0.12 0.16 1.60
N ILE A 34 0.33 -0.67 2.62
CA ILE A 34 -0.48 -1.86 2.87
C ILE A 34 -1.81 -1.47 3.54
N VAL A 35 -2.94 -1.86 2.95
CA VAL A 35 -4.28 -1.48 3.44
C VAL A 35 -5.15 -2.65 3.88
N SER A 36 -4.84 -3.88 3.43
CA SER A 36 -5.54 -5.09 3.87
C SER A 36 -5.28 -5.40 5.34
N LEU A 37 -6.24 -6.10 5.97
CA LEU A 37 -6.19 -6.47 7.39
C LEU A 37 -5.02 -7.40 7.73
N ASP A 38 -4.42 -7.19 8.91
CA ASP A 38 -3.33 -8.03 9.44
C ASP A 38 -3.70 -9.52 9.49
N ALA A 39 -4.92 -9.86 9.92
CA ALA A 39 -5.37 -11.25 9.97
C ALA A 39 -5.28 -11.97 8.61
N ARG A 40 -5.52 -11.23 7.51
CA ARG A 40 -5.32 -11.74 6.15
C ARG A 40 -3.84 -11.73 5.78
N ASN A 41 -3.14 -10.63 6.04
CA ASN A 41 -1.74 -10.49 5.61
C ASN A 41 -0.79 -11.47 6.30
N LEU A 42 -1.10 -11.88 7.53
CA LEU A 42 -0.27 -12.79 8.33
C LEU A 42 -0.65 -14.27 8.14
N SER A 43 -1.74 -14.55 7.42
CA SER A 43 -2.15 -15.92 7.11
C SER A 43 -1.15 -16.61 6.17
N GLY A 44 -0.78 -17.85 6.51
CA GLY A 44 0.08 -18.70 5.66
C GLY A 44 -0.57 -19.12 4.34
N HIS A 45 -1.89 -18.94 4.20
CA HIS A 45 -2.63 -19.24 2.97
C HIS A 45 -2.89 -18.00 2.09
N ALA A 46 -2.52 -16.80 2.57
CA ALA A 46 -2.67 -15.56 1.83
C ALA A 46 -1.35 -15.16 1.19
N PHE A 47 -1.27 -15.23 -0.14
CA PHE A 47 -0.05 -14.87 -0.89
C PHE A 47 -0.07 -13.45 -1.46
N THR A 48 -1.13 -12.70 -1.20
CA THR A 48 -1.31 -11.33 -1.70
C THR A 48 -1.70 -10.38 -0.57
N VAL A 49 -1.56 -9.08 -0.82
CA VAL A 49 -2.02 -7.97 0.03
C VAL A 49 -2.82 -6.99 -0.80
N LEU A 50 -3.69 -6.19 -0.17
CA LEU A 50 -4.20 -4.97 -0.80
C LEU A 50 -3.24 -3.84 -0.48
N ALA A 51 -2.86 -3.08 -1.49
CA ALA A 51 -1.96 -1.95 -1.36
C ALA A 51 -2.42 -0.76 -2.21
N VAL A 52 -1.96 0.44 -1.85
CA VAL A 52 -2.15 1.65 -2.65
C VAL A 52 -0.76 2.25 -2.94
N PRO A 53 -0.40 2.49 -4.22
CA PRO A 53 0.87 3.11 -4.55
C PRO A 53 0.88 4.60 -4.19
N PHE A 54 2.04 5.08 -3.73
CA PHE A 54 2.28 6.51 -3.54
C PHE A 54 2.56 7.18 -4.89
N ALA A 55 2.02 8.39 -5.05
CA ALA A 55 2.29 9.26 -6.20
C ALA A 55 2.93 10.57 -5.73
N SER A 56 3.84 11.12 -6.54
CA SER A 56 4.49 12.41 -6.29
C SER A 56 3.73 13.60 -6.91
N ARG A 57 2.93 13.36 -7.95
CA ARG A 57 2.07 14.40 -8.53
C ARG A 57 0.77 14.49 -7.75
N ILE A 58 0.53 15.64 -7.13
CA ILE A 58 -0.68 15.88 -6.34
C ILE A 58 -1.75 16.43 -7.27
N ALA A 59 -2.94 15.83 -7.22
CA ALA A 59 -4.14 16.32 -7.85
C ALA A 59 -5.29 16.19 -6.85
N GLU A 60 -5.94 17.31 -6.54
CA GLU A 60 -7.03 17.34 -5.58
C GLU A 60 -8.24 16.56 -6.11
N ALA A 61 -8.71 15.61 -5.32
CA ALA A 61 -9.90 14.81 -5.60
C ALA A 61 -10.41 14.19 -4.29
N PRO A 62 -11.70 13.79 -4.20
CA PRO A 62 -12.27 13.18 -2.98
C PRO A 62 -11.55 11.91 -2.51
N SER A 63 -10.87 11.20 -3.43
CA SER A 63 -10.07 10.01 -3.14
C SER A 63 -8.57 10.28 -2.98
N THR A 64 -8.13 11.54 -2.99
CA THR A 64 -6.71 11.90 -2.79
C THR A 64 -6.43 12.25 -1.33
N LEU A 65 -5.40 11.64 -0.76
CA LEU A 65 -4.86 11.98 0.55
C LEU A 65 -3.41 12.43 0.41
N VAL A 66 -3.11 13.68 0.77
CA VAL A 66 -1.74 14.23 0.78
C VAL A 66 -1.06 13.89 2.10
N LEU A 67 0.19 13.43 2.02
CA LEU A 67 0.97 12.95 3.16
C LEU A 67 2.37 13.60 3.18
N PRO A 68 2.73 14.29 4.26
CA PRO A 68 4.04 14.92 4.37
C PRO A 68 5.17 13.88 4.64
N PRO A 69 6.44 14.22 4.36
CA PRO A 69 7.59 13.37 4.65
C PRO A 69 7.66 12.90 6.11
N GLY A 70 7.29 13.76 7.06
CA GLY A 70 7.35 13.44 8.50
C GLY A 70 6.44 12.28 8.91
N GLU A 71 5.35 12.05 8.17
CA GLU A 71 4.42 10.94 8.42
C GLU A 71 4.83 9.65 7.70
N THR A 72 5.42 9.78 6.50
CA THR A 72 5.66 8.65 5.60
C THR A 72 7.11 8.15 5.61
N GLY A 73 8.07 9.00 5.98
CA GLY A 73 9.50 8.74 5.82
C GLY A 73 9.99 8.81 4.37
N LEU A 74 9.15 9.26 3.43
CA LEU A 74 9.53 9.39 2.01
C LEU A 74 10.31 10.69 1.76
N PRO A 75 11.11 10.79 0.66
CA PRO A 75 11.98 11.94 0.42
C PRO A 75 11.27 13.29 0.19
N GLY A 76 9.97 13.28 -0.06
CA GLY A 76 9.18 14.47 -0.37
C GLY A 76 7.70 14.27 -0.06
N VAL A 77 6.93 15.37 -0.18
CA VAL A 77 5.47 15.29 -0.06
C VAL A 77 4.95 14.31 -1.11
N SER A 78 4.06 13.43 -0.68
CA SER A 78 3.49 12.39 -1.51
C SER A 78 1.97 12.37 -1.34
N CYS A 79 1.28 11.63 -2.19
CA CYS A 79 -0.14 11.40 -2.02
C CYS A 79 -0.48 9.94 -2.28
N LEU A 80 -1.58 9.52 -1.67
CA LEU A 80 -2.29 8.30 -2.01
C LEU A 80 -3.56 8.68 -2.75
N ARG A 81 -3.94 7.86 -3.72
CA ARG A 81 -5.21 7.98 -4.42
C ARG A 81 -5.96 6.67 -4.25
N GLY A 82 -7.10 6.71 -3.55
CA GLY A 82 -7.86 5.52 -3.18
C GLY A 82 -8.21 4.62 -4.37
N HIS A 83 -8.44 5.22 -5.55
CA HIS A 83 -8.81 4.52 -6.78
C HIS A 83 -7.65 3.72 -7.40
N PHE A 84 -6.41 3.91 -6.93
CA PHE A 84 -5.27 3.07 -7.27
C PHE A 84 -5.06 1.90 -6.29
N ILE A 85 -6.06 1.57 -5.46
CA ILE A 85 -6.02 0.34 -4.67
C ILE A 85 -5.85 -0.87 -5.60
N MET A 86 -4.90 -1.74 -5.27
CA MET A 86 -4.57 -2.91 -6.07
C MET A 86 -4.27 -4.12 -5.19
N THR A 87 -4.39 -5.31 -5.78
CA THR A 87 -3.92 -6.55 -5.16
C THR A 87 -2.48 -6.78 -5.60
N LEU A 88 -1.57 -6.93 -4.64
CA LEU A 88 -0.16 -7.17 -4.90
C LEU A 88 0.27 -8.53 -4.35
N PRO A 89 0.96 -9.38 -5.13
CA PRO A 89 1.61 -10.57 -4.59
C PRO A 89 2.67 -10.19 -3.55
N LYS A 90 2.72 -10.90 -2.43
CA LYS A 90 3.75 -10.70 -1.39
C LYS A 90 5.17 -10.86 -1.94
N SER A 91 5.34 -11.67 -2.98
CA SER A 91 6.60 -11.82 -3.73
C SER A 91 7.15 -10.52 -4.32
N GLN A 92 6.29 -9.55 -4.56
CA GLN A 92 6.67 -8.26 -5.16
C GLN A 92 7.05 -7.21 -4.12
N LEU A 93 6.83 -7.46 -2.83
CA LEU A 93 7.29 -6.60 -1.75
C LEU A 93 8.80 -6.78 -1.57
N ILE A 94 9.52 -5.66 -1.48
CA ILE A 94 10.98 -5.65 -1.48
C ILE A 94 11.50 -5.24 -0.09
N GLU A 95 11.30 -3.98 0.29
CA GLU A 95 11.82 -3.44 1.54
C GLU A 95 10.76 -2.63 2.26
N ARG A 96 10.58 -2.92 3.56
CA ARG A 96 9.71 -2.15 4.45
C ARG A 96 10.44 -0.89 4.89
N THR A 97 9.76 0.25 4.80
CA THR A 97 10.28 1.50 5.38
C THR A 97 10.11 1.49 6.91
N PRO A 98 10.94 2.24 7.67
CA PRO A 98 10.80 2.29 9.13
C PRO A 98 9.49 2.91 9.62
N ARG A 99 8.85 3.76 8.80
CA ARG A 99 7.62 4.46 9.14
C ARG A 99 6.38 3.63 8.78
N SER A 100 5.31 3.90 9.50
CA SER A 100 3.98 3.35 9.24
C SER A 100 2.98 4.44 9.54
N LEU A 101 1.88 4.47 8.80
CA LEU A 101 0.84 5.46 9.04
C LEU A 101 0.12 5.17 10.35
N SER A 102 -0.23 6.24 11.06
CA SER A 102 -0.98 6.15 12.31
C SER A 102 -2.38 5.57 12.07
N ALA A 103 -3.02 5.10 13.14
CA ALA A 103 -4.40 4.61 13.06
C ALA A 103 -5.38 5.68 12.56
N SER A 104 -5.19 6.96 12.91
CA SER A 104 -6.02 8.06 12.42
C SER A 104 -5.86 8.25 10.92
N ARG A 105 -4.63 8.29 10.41
CA ARG A 105 -4.38 8.36 8.96
C ARG A 105 -4.90 7.14 8.22
N MET A 106 -4.79 5.96 8.80
CA MET A 106 -5.36 4.76 8.19
C MET A 106 -6.89 4.76 8.12
N ARG A 107 -7.60 5.56 8.93
CA ARG A 107 -9.04 5.80 8.77
C ARG A 107 -9.30 6.68 7.56
N GLU A 108 -8.54 7.77 7.41
CA GLU A 108 -8.64 8.66 6.24
C GLU A 108 -8.31 7.95 4.93
N VAL A 109 -7.28 7.10 4.92
CA VAL A 109 -6.97 6.23 3.77
C VAL A 109 -8.17 5.34 3.42
N SER A 110 -8.87 4.79 4.42
CA SER A 110 -10.04 3.95 4.18
C SER A 110 -11.20 4.77 3.61
N ALA A 111 -11.41 5.99 4.10
CA ALA A 111 -12.40 6.91 3.55
C ALA A 111 -12.06 7.28 2.09
N ALA A 112 -10.80 7.61 1.79
CA ALA A 112 -10.35 7.90 0.43
C ALA A 112 -10.57 6.72 -0.54
N ILE A 113 -10.34 5.48 -0.09
CA ILE A 113 -10.64 4.26 -0.87
C ILE A 113 -12.16 4.12 -1.10
N ARG A 114 -13.00 4.32 -0.08
CA ARG A 114 -14.46 4.27 -0.24
C ARG A 114 -14.95 5.35 -1.22
N ARG A 115 -14.41 6.57 -1.10
CA ARG A 115 -14.69 7.70 -2.01
C ARG A 115 -14.24 7.51 -3.44
N SER A 116 -13.52 6.43 -3.73
CA SER A 116 -13.18 6.03 -5.09
C SER A 116 -14.35 5.35 -5.80
N PHE A 117 -15.29 4.78 -5.03
CA PHE A 117 -16.50 4.13 -5.54
C PHE A 117 -17.76 4.97 -5.31
N ASP A 118 -17.82 5.66 -4.17
CA ASP A 118 -18.91 6.55 -3.78
C ASP A 118 -18.33 7.85 -3.21
N PRO A 119 -18.23 8.94 -4.01
CA PRO A 119 -17.61 10.20 -3.60
C PRO A 119 -18.15 10.78 -2.29
N GLU A 120 -19.40 10.47 -1.93
CA GLU A 120 -20.08 10.95 -0.73
C GLU A 120 -19.89 10.01 0.48
N ALA A 121 -19.12 8.93 0.32
CA ALA A 121 -18.86 7.99 1.41
C ALA A 121 -18.15 8.68 2.59
N PRO A 122 -18.57 8.39 3.83
CA PRO A 122 -18.01 9.00 5.04
C PRO A 122 -16.53 8.66 5.25
#